data_AF-A0A7S1CNK1-F1
#
_entry.id   AF-A0A7S1CNK1-F1
#
_cell.length_a   1.000
_cell.length_b   1.000
_cell.length_c   1.000
_cell.angle_alpha   90.00
_cell.angle_beta   90.00
_cell.angle_gamma   90.00
#
_symmetry.space_group_name_H-M   'P 1'
#
loop_
_entity.id
_entity.type
_entity.pdbx_description
1 polymer ?
#
loop_
_entity_poly.entity_id
_entity_poly.type
_entity_poly.pdbx_seq_one_letter_code
_entity_poly.pdbx_strand_id
1 'polypeptide(L)'
;VGQRGVVPRRACAGCLRRRSAHPASPHRPLATMAIVAAVVGALALASVAEAHPYMPRDLEVPGYVENTLTYADILSVFGVAVGAAVVAAYVIGARAKLDALSRATVVWFVCS
;
A
#
# COMPACT_ATOMS: atom_id res chain seq x y z
N VAL A 1 -57.78 13.07 -40.66
CA VAL A 1 -57.35 12.83 -42.06
C VAL A 1 -55.83 12.78 -42.06
N GLY A 2 -55.06 11.76 -42.42
CA GLY A 2 -55.17 10.35 -42.80
C GLY A 2 -53.71 9.88 -42.91
N GLN A 3 -53.25 8.89 -42.15
CA GLN A 3 -53.08 7.48 -42.53
C GLN A 3 -52.26 7.22 -43.82
N ARG A 4 -51.35 6.23 -43.71
CA ARG A 4 -50.55 5.49 -44.71
C ARG A 4 -49.18 6.13 -45.02
N GLY A 5 -48.05 5.43 -45.01
CA GLY A 5 -47.80 3.99 -44.94
C GLY A 5 -46.77 3.58 -46.00
N VAL A 6 -45.89 2.66 -45.59
CA VAL A 6 -45.18 1.65 -46.42
C VAL A 6 -43.83 2.02 -47.08
N VAL A 7 -42.83 1.21 -46.71
CA VAL A 7 -41.41 1.06 -47.09
C VAL A 7 -41.23 0.54 -48.54
N PRO A 8 -40.06 0.64 -49.22
CA PRO A 8 -39.09 -0.48 -49.16
C PRO A 8 -37.58 -0.10 -49.26
N ARG A 9 -36.80 -1.18 -49.12
CA ARG A 9 -35.36 -1.38 -48.89
C ARG A 9 -34.43 -1.13 -50.10
N ARG A 10 -33.12 -1.19 -49.78
CA ARG A 10 -31.90 -1.53 -50.59
C ARG A 10 -31.13 -0.28 -51.08
N ALA A 11 -29.81 -0.23 -51.13
CA ALA A 11 -28.78 -1.26 -51.09
C ALA A 11 -27.47 -0.71 -50.51
N CYS A 12 -26.64 -1.64 -50.04
CA CYS A 12 -25.25 -1.48 -49.63
C CYS A 12 -24.42 -0.67 -50.62
N ALA A 13 -23.74 0.37 -50.13
CA ALA A 13 -22.49 0.83 -50.69
C ALA A 13 -21.41 0.54 -49.64
N GLY A 14 -20.49 -0.35 -49.99
CA GLY A 14 -19.44 -0.84 -49.12
C GLY A 14 -18.60 0.31 -48.54
N CYS A 15 -18.85 0.62 -47.28
CA CYS A 15 -17.96 1.47 -46.51
C CYS A 15 -16.84 0.57 -45.98
N LEU A 16 -15.75 0.56 -46.74
CA LEU A 16 -14.45 -0.07 -46.46
C LEU A 16 -14.02 0.18 -45.02
N ARG A 17 -14.31 -0.79 -44.16
CA ARG A 17 -13.85 -0.84 -42.77
C ARG A 17 -12.40 -1.33 -42.75
N ARG A 18 -11.46 -0.42 -43.05
CA ARG A 18 -10.02 -0.62 -42.85
C ARG A 18 -9.76 -0.72 -41.34
N ARG A 19 -9.82 -1.92 -40.77
CA ARG A 19 -9.32 -2.22 -39.42
C ARG A 19 -7.80 -2.27 -39.50
N SER A 20 -7.14 -1.17 -39.16
CA SER A 20 -5.71 -1.18 -38.84
C SER A 20 -5.53 -1.96 -37.54
N ALA A 21 -4.92 -3.14 -37.66
CA ALA A 21 -4.47 -3.93 -36.52
C ALA A 21 -3.30 -3.20 -35.84
N HIS A 22 -3.49 -2.76 -34.61
CA HIS A 22 -2.40 -2.35 -33.73
C HIS A 22 -1.74 -3.61 -33.15
N PRO A 23 -0.42 -3.83 -33.30
CA PRO A 23 0.27 -4.87 -32.57
C PRO A 23 0.35 -4.48 -31.09
N ALA A 24 -0.23 -5.32 -30.24
CA ALA A 24 -0.11 -5.22 -28.79
C ALA A 24 1.37 -5.36 -28.39
N SER A 25 1.87 -4.36 -27.66
CA SER A 25 3.19 -4.38 -27.02
C SER A 25 3.16 -5.40 -25.86
N PRO A 26 4.09 -6.37 -25.81
CA PRO A 26 4.26 -7.22 -24.65
C PRO A 26 4.99 -6.42 -23.56
N HIS A 27 4.24 -5.92 -22.59
CA HIS A 27 4.79 -5.48 -21.31
C HIS A 27 5.61 -6.64 -20.71
N ARG A 28 6.93 -6.49 -20.65
CA ARG A 28 7.86 -7.41 -19.97
C ARG A 28 8.17 -6.87 -18.57
N PRO A 29 7.42 -7.25 -17.51
CA PRO A 29 7.70 -6.81 -16.14
C PRO A 29 8.90 -7.51 -15.48
N LEU A 30 9.60 -8.41 -16.18
CA LEU A 30 10.63 -9.27 -15.58
C LEU A 30 11.97 -8.56 -15.29
N ALA A 31 12.33 -7.54 -16.06
CA ALA A 31 13.63 -6.86 -15.90
C ALA A 31 13.69 -5.98 -14.63
N THR A 32 12.57 -5.37 -14.24
CA THR A 32 12.52 -4.50 -13.05
C THR A 32 12.65 -5.30 -11.75
N MET A 33 12.09 -6.51 -11.69
CA MET A 33 12.15 -7.37 -10.49
C MET A 33 13.57 -7.90 -10.22
N ALA A 34 14.33 -8.21 -11.27
CA ALA A 34 15.71 -8.71 -11.13
C ALA A 34 16.68 -7.65 -10.58
N ILE A 35 16.49 -6.38 -10.98
CA ILE A 35 17.32 -5.26 -10.50
C ILE A 35 17.04 -4.98 -9.02
N VAL A 36 15.77 -5.03 -8.60
CA VAL A 36 15.40 -4.86 -7.17
C VAL A 36 15.99 -5.99 -6.32
N ALA A 37 15.92 -7.24 -6.78
CA ALA A 37 16.50 -8.38 -6.05
C ALA A 37 18.03 -8.28 -5.91
N ALA A 38 18.74 -7.82 -6.95
CA ALA A 38 20.19 -7.66 -6.92
C ALA A 38 20.64 -6.51 -6.00
N VAL A 39 19.89 -5.40 -5.95
CA VAL A 39 20.19 -4.27 -5.05
C VAL A 39 19.93 -4.64 -3.58
N VAL A 40 18.87 -5.40 -3.29
CA VAL A 40 18.59 -5.90 -1.93
C VAL A 40 19.65 -6.91 -1.47
N GLY A 41 20.14 -7.78 -2.36
CA GLY A 41 21.18 -8.75 -2.03
C GLY A 41 22.55 -8.15 -1.73
N ALA A 42 22.92 -7.05 -2.41
CA ALA A 42 24.23 -6.41 -2.23
C ALA A 42 24.35 -5.57 -0.94
N LEU A 43 23.25 -5.04 -0.40
CA LEU A 43 23.28 -4.29 0.87
C LEU A 43 23.49 -5.19 2.11
N ALA A 44 23.35 -6.51 1.98
CA ALA A 44 23.36 -7.44 3.12
C ALA A 44 24.76 -7.88 3.58
N LEU A 45 25.83 -7.54 2.86
CA LEU A 45 27.18 -8.11 3.09
C LEU A 45 28.12 -7.25 3.95
N ALA A 46 27.63 -6.16 4.55
CA ALA A 46 28.47 -5.19 5.27
C ALA A 46 28.22 -5.10 6.79
N SER A 47 27.73 -6.16 7.46
CA SER A 47 27.70 -6.19 8.92
C SER A 47 29.04 -6.70 9.46
N VAL A 48 29.96 -5.79 9.75
CA VAL A 48 31.04 -6.08 10.72
C VAL A 48 30.37 -6.55 12.01
N ALA A 49 30.82 -7.68 12.58
CA ALA A 49 30.26 -8.25 13.80
C ALA A 49 30.51 -7.30 14.98
N GLU A 50 29.63 -6.31 15.14
CA GLU A 50 29.56 -5.36 16.24
C GLU A 50 28.86 -6.05 17.42
N ALA A 51 29.39 -5.94 18.65
CA ALA A 51 28.80 -6.60 19.82
C ALA A 51 27.39 -6.10 20.13
N HIS A 52 27.09 -4.84 19.80
CA HIS A 52 25.76 -4.25 19.84
C HIS A 52 25.65 -3.05 18.88
N PRO A 53 24.44 -2.68 18.43
CA PRO A 53 24.25 -1.57 17.49
C PRO A 53 24.26 -0.18 18.16
N TYR A 54 24.35 -0.09 19.49
CA TYR A 54 24.30 1.17 20.22
C TYR A 54 25.61 1.96 20.13
N MET A 55 25.49 3.29 20.19
CA MET A 55 26.64 4.19 20.33
C MET A 55 26.79 4.62 21.80
N PRO A 56 28.03 4.71 22.33
CA PRO A 56 29.31 4.49 21.65
C PRO A 56 29.67 2.99 21.53
N ARG A 57 30.47 2.64 20.49
CA ARG A 57 30.75 1.25 20.09
C ARG A 57 31.68 0.48 21.04
N ASP A 58 32.44 1.19 21.87
CA ASP A 58 33.33 0.67 22.90
C ASP A 58 32.60 0.34 24.22
N LEU A 59 31.29 0.59 24.28
CA LEU A 59 30.49 0.22 25.43
C LEU A 59 30.40 -1.32 25.51
N GLU A 60 30.68 -1.88 26.68
CA GLU A 60 30.37 -3.28 26.93
C GLU A 60 28.94 -3.37 27.47
N VAL A 61 28.04 -4.04 26.73
CA VAL A 61 26.67 -4.30 27.16
C VAL A 61 26.55 -5.78 27.54
N PRO A 62 26.88 -6.16 28.79
CA PRO A 62 26.84 -7.54 29.21
C PRO A 62 25.41 -8.08 29.12
N GLY A 63 25.25 -9.22 28.46
CA GLY A 63 23.93 -9.85 28.27
C GLY A 63 23.09 -9.23 27.16
N TYR A 64 23.68 -8.48 26.22
CA TYR A 64 22.98 -8.07 25.01
C TYR A 64 22.50 -9.30 24.22
N VAL A 65 21.20 -9.31 23.90
CA VAL A 65 20.57 -10.31 23.05
C VAL A 65 19.80 -9.54 21.97
N GLU A 66 20.10 -9.84 20.71
CA GLU A 66 19.39 -9.23 19.58
C GLU A 66 17.90 -9.60 19.60
N ASN A 67 17.06 -8.65 19.22
CA ASN A 67 15.64 -8.92 19.09
C ASN A 67 15.39 -9.94 17.97
N THR A 68 14.64 -10.99 18.26
CA THR A 68 14.27 -12.01 17.27
C THR A 68 13.24 -11.52 16.25
N LEU A 69 12.50 -10.46 16.59
CA LEU A 69 11.51 -9.85 15.70
C LEU A 69 12.17 -8.84 14.77
N THR A 70 11.73 -8.85 13.51
CA THR A 70 12.16 -7.84 12.55
C THR A 70 11.51 -6.49 12.88
N TYR A 71 12.11 -5.39 12.43
CA TYR A 71 11.48 -4.06 12.52
C TYR A 71 10.07 -4.03 11.89
N ALA A 72 9.86 -4.77 10.79
CA ALA A 72 8.57 -4.86 10.14
C ALA A 72 7.52 -5.52 11.03
N ASP A 73 7.88 -6.58 11.75
CA ASP A 73 6.96 -7.27 12.67
C ASP A 73 6.54 -6.33 13.80
N ILE A 74 7.50 -5.66 14.43
CA ILE A 74 7.25 -4.71 15.54
C ILE A 74 6.32 -3.60 15.08
N LEU A 75 6.60 -2.98 13.93
CA LEU A 75 5.79 -1.89 13.39
C LEU A 75 4.39 -2.36 12.98
N SER A 76 4.26 -3.58 12.46
CA SER A 76 2.96 -4.14 12.08
C SER A 76 2.06 -4.35 13.30
N VAL A 77 2.59 -4.98 14.36
CA VAL A 77 1.85 -5.23 15.60
C VAL A 77 1.49 -3.92 16.28
N PHE A 78 2.45 -3.01 16.40
CA PHE A 78 2.22 -1.68 16.98
C PHE A 78 1.17 -0.90 16.19
N GLY A 79 1.30 -0.84 14.86
CA GLY A 79 0.37 -0.10 14.00
C GLY A 79 -1.06 -0.64 14.07
N VAL A 80 -1.24 -1.96 14.09
CA VAL A 80 -2.56 -2.58 14.25
C VAL A 80 -3.15 -2.28 15.63
N ALA A 81 -2.36 -2.37 16.70
CA ALA A 81 -2.80 -2.09 18.05
C ALA A 81 -3.24 -0.62 18.21
N VAL A 82 -2.41 0.32 17.76
CA VAL A 82 -2.74 1.76 17.78
C VAL A 82 -3.96 2.04 16.91
N GLY A 83 -4.02 1.50 15.68
CA GLY A 83 -5.16 1.67 14.79
C GLY A 83 -6.47 1.18 15.41
N ALA A 84 -6.45 0.02 16.06
CA ALA A 84 -7.62 -0.52 16.78
C ALA A 84 -8.04 0.39 17.93
N ALA A 85 -7.09 0.90 18.73
CA ALA A 85 -7.36 1.82 19.84
C ALA A 85 -7.98 3.14 19.35
N VAL A 86 -7.43 3.73 18.28
CA VAL A 86 -7.95 4.94 17.64
C VAL A 86 -9.38 4.74 17.14
N VAL A 87 -9.65 3.65 16.42
CA VAL A 87 -10.99 3.35 15.91
C VAL A 87 -11.98 3.18 17.06
N ALA A 88 -11.61 2.44 18.11
CA ALA A 88 -12.44 2.25 19.28
C ALA A 88 -12.76 3.59 19.97
N ALA A 89 -11.74 4.41 20.25
CA ALA A 89 -11.88 5.72 20.87
C ALA A 89 -12.77 6.66 20.04
N TYR A 90 -12.58 6.67 18.72
CA TYR A 90 -13.38 7.48 17.82
C TYR A 90 -14.85 7.04 17.80
N VAL A 91 -15.12 5.72 17.72
CA VAL A 91 -16.48 5.17 17.75
C VAL A 91 -17.17 5.46 19.09
N ILE A 92 -16.46 5.35 20.20
CA ILE A 92 -16.97 5.69 21.53
C ILE A 92 -17.30 7.19 21.60
N GLY A 93 -16.38 8.05 21.17
CA GLY A 93 -16.62 9.50 21.13
C GLY A 93 -17.77 9.90 20.21
N ALA A 94 -17.95 9.18 19.10
CA ALA A 94 -19.09 9.36 18.20
C ALA A 94 -20.41 8.96 18.86
N ARG A 95 -20.44 7.84 19.59
CA ARG A 95 -21.62 7.42 20.37
C ARG A 95 -21.94 8.37 21.51
N ALA A 96 -20.93 8.98 22.13
CA ALA A 96 -21.08 10.02 23.13
C ALA A 96 -21.49 11.39 22.55
N LYS A 97 -21.70 11.50 21.22
CA LYS A 97 -22.08 12.73 20.52
C LYS A 97 -21.11 13.89 20.74
N LEU A 98 -19.83 13.59 20.96
CA LEU A 98 -18.78 14.60 21.05
C LEU A 98 -18.62 15.30 19.70
N ASP A 99 -18.24 16.58 19.72
CA ASP A 99 -17.84 17.29 18.51
C ASP A 99 -16.51 16.75 17.97
N ALA A 100 -16.15 17.14 16.74
CA ALA A 100 -14.97 16.60 16.06
C ALA A 100 -13.66 16.92 16.79
N LEU A 101 -13.55 18.10 17.40
CA LEU A 101 -12.34 18.52 18.11
C LEU A 101 -12.18 17.71 19.40
N SER A 102 -13.25 17.56 20.18
CA SER A 102 -13.23 16.72 21.38
C SER A 102 -12.88 15.26 21.08
N ARG A 103 -13.36 14.70 19.96
CA ARG A 103 -12.97 13.34 19.54
C ARG A 103 -11.48 13.25 19.19
N ALA A 104 -10.93 14.25 18.50
CA ALA A 104 -9.51 14.30 18.19
C ALA A 104 -8.67 14.38 19.47
N THR A 105 -9.11 15.15 20.47
CA THR A 105 -8.46 15.23 21.78
C THR A 105 -8.47 13.87 22.50
N VAL A 106 -9.60 13.17 22.51
CA VAL A 106 -9.70 11.82 23.11
C VAL A 106 -8.76 10.85 22.39
N VAL A 107 -8.76 10.84 21.06
CA VAL A 107 -7.87 9.99 20.26
C VAL A 107 -6.39 10.30 20.55
N TRP A 108 -6.02 11.58 20.65
CA TRP A 108 -4.67 12.00 21.02
C TRP A 108 -4.24 11.44 22.39
N PHE A 109 -5.11 11.53 23.39
CA PHE A 109 -4.86 10.97 24.73
C PHE A 109 -4.77 9.45 24.76
N VAL A 110 -5.44 8.76 23.84
CA VAL A 110 -5.34 7.30 23.72
C VAL A 110 -4.02 6.85 23.09
N CYS A 111 -3.41 7.70 22.25
CA CYS A 111 -2.15 7.41 21.57
C CYS A 111 -0.89 7.88 22.32
N SER A 112 -1.03 8.80 23.27
CA SER A 112 0.08 9.36 24.06
C SER A 112 0.36 8.50 25.28
#